data_AF-A0A6N4AI60-F1
#
_entry.id   AF-A0A6N4AI60-F1
#
_cell.length_a   1.000
_cell.length_b   1.000
_cell.length_c   1.000
_cell.angle_alpha   90.00
_cell.angle_beta   90.00
_cell.angle_gamma   90.00
#
_symmetry.space_group_name_H-M   'P 1'
#
loop_
_entity.id
_entity.type
_entity.pdbx_description
1 polymer ?
#
loop_
_entity_poly.entity_id
_entity_poly.type
_entity_poly.pdbx_seq_one_letter_code
_entity_poly.pdbx_strand_id
1 'polypeptide(L)'
;MKKDKYILSSLDSYEFEEPRIIEIIKSIFIQSDVKRKEGWLVKIEPSLIGQSYGLGAENIDYLILSPRHLDVIISDIKEFPCFVYIIRIKDNKVPSVDILDVNDTEVIAWGEIYLKDR
;
A
#
# COMPACT_ATOMS: atom_id res chain seq x y z
N MET A 1 16.31 1.37 8.29
CA MET A 1 15.30 0.39 7.83
C MET A 1 15.94 -0.55 6.80
N LYS A 2 15.61 -1.85 6.84
CA LYS A 2 16.04 -2.82 5.81
C LYS A 2 15.15 -2.61 4.58
N LYS A 3 15.73 -2.12 3.48
CA LYS A 3 15.03 -1.69 2.25
C LYS A 3 14.36 -2.80 1.44
N ASP A 4 14.50 -4.06 1.83
CA ASP A 4 14.27 -5.19 0.92
C ASP A 4 13.56 -6.38 1.56
N LYS A 5 12.80 -6.21 2.65
CA LYS A 5 12.23 -7.38 3.34
C LYS A 5 10.97 -7.92 2.68
N TYR A 6 10.26 -7.10 1.91
CA TYR A 6 8.89 -7.37 1.52
C TYR A 6 8.66 -7.19 0.01
N ILE A 7 7.76 -8.01 -0.51
CA ILE A 7 7.28 -7.97 -1.89
C ILE A 7 5.76 -7.76 -1.87
N LEU A 8 5.24 -6.92 -2.75
CA LEU A 8 3.83 -6.78 -3.05
C LEU A 8 3.53 -7.41 -4.41
N SER A 9 2.53 -8.28 -4.47
CA SER A 9 1.96 -8.82 -5.71
C SER A 9 0.44 -8.96 -5.55
N SER A 10 -0.26 -9.23 -6.63
CA SER A 10 -1.68 -9.58 -6.62
C SER A 10 -1.94 -10.71 -7.59
N LEU A 11 -2.64 -11.75 -7.13
CA LEU A 11 -3.17 -12.79 -8.03
C LEU A 11 -4.44 -12.34 -8.77
N ASP A 12 -5.11 -11.29 -8.26
CA ASP A 12 -6.43 -10.84 -8.75
C ASP A 12 -6.34 -9.56 -9.60
N SER A 13 -5.18 -8.89 -9.66
CA SER A 13 -5.00 -7.63 -10.37
C SER A 13 -3.81 -7.67 -11.32
N TYR A 14 -4.08 -7.60 -12.62
CA TYR A 14 -3.06 -7.65 -13.69
C TYR A 14 -1.96 -6.61 -13.51
N GLU A 15 -2.28 -5.40 -13.06
CA GLU A 15 -1.28 -4.34 -12.84
C GLU A 15 -0.30 -4.67 -11.70
N PHE A 16 -0.69 -5.58 -10.81
CA PHE A 16 0.08 -6.06 -9.66
C PHE A 16 0.53 -7.52 -9.81
N GLU A 17 0.38 -8.12 -11.00
CA GLU A 17 0.91 -9.45 -11.30
C GLU A 17 2.44 -9.45 -11.18
N GLU A 18 3.09 -8.41 -11.72
CA GLU A 18 4.52 -8.19 -11.54
C GLU A 18 4.86 -7.87 -10.07
N PRO A 19 5.71 -8.68 -9.41
CA PRO A 19 6.11 -8.43 -8.04
C PRO A 19 6.86 -7.11 -7.86
N ARG A 20 6.53 -6.36 -6.82
CA ARG A 20 7.16 -5.09 -6.47
C ARG A 20 7.87 -5.16 -5.14
N ILE A 21 9.10 -4.68 -5.08
CA ILE A 21 9.80 -4.47 -3.82
C ILE A 21 9.10 -3.30 -3.12
N ILE A 22 8.84 -3.46 -1.81
CA ILE A 22 8.27 -2.38 -1.00
C ILE A 22 9.27 -1.89 0.05
N GLU A 23 9.52 -0.60 0.06
CA GLU A 23 10.23 0.10 1.12
C GLU A 23 9.20 0.75 2.04
N ILE A 24 9.09 0.26 3.28
CA ILE A 24 8.23 0.88 4.30
C ILE A 24 8.85 2.21 4.70
N ILE A 25 8.12 3.30 4.48
CA ILE A 25 8.53 4.65 4.87
C ILE A 25 8.11 4.93 6.31
N LYS A 26 6.83 4.68 6.64
CA LYS A 26 6.27 4.85 7.99
C LYS A 26 4.93 4.11 8.15
N SER A 27 4.52 3.88 9.40
CA SER A 27 3.11 3.61 9.70
C SER A 27 2.28 4.86 9.48
N ILE A 28 1.06 4.68 8.98
CA ILE A 28 0.07 5.72 8.77
C ILE A 28 -1.30 5.19 9.16
N PHE A 29 -2.22 6.07 9.51
CA PHE A 29 -3.60 5.69 9.77
C PHE A 29 -4.53 6.29 8.73
N ILE A 30 -5.43 5.48 8.20
CA ILE A 30 -6.54 5.93 7.38
C ILE A 30 -7.77 6.04 8.29
N GLN A 31 -8.38 7.21 8.33
CA GLN A 31 -9.48 7.53 9.22
C GLN A 31 -10.74 7.90 8.43
N SER A 32 -11.87 7.38 8.87
CA SER A 32 -13.21 7.88 8.57
C SER A 32 -13.87 8.36 9.88
N ASP A 33 -15.08 8.90 9.78
CA ASP A 33 -15.84 9.38 10.95
C ASP A 33 -16.05 8.32 12.04
N VAL A 34 -16.06 7.05 11.64
CA VAL A 34 -16.45 5.92 12.51
C VAL A 34 -15.34 4.90 12.75
N LYS A 35 -14.28 4.91 11.93
CA LYS A 35 -13.24 3.87 11.96
C LYS A 35 -11.87 4.46 11.66
N ARG A 36 -10.85 3.84 12.25
CA ARG A 36 -9.45 4.11 11.96
C ARG A 36 -8.76 2.79 11.70
N LYS A 37 -7.95 2.72 10.65
CA LYS A 37 -7.19 1.52 10.29
C LYS A 37 -5.72 1.87 10.10
N GLU A 38 -4.84 1.03 10.63
CA GLU A 38 -3.41 1.17 10.38
C GLU A 38 -3.08 0.72 8.95
N GLY A 39 -2.11 1.39 8.36
CA GLY A 39 -1.47 1.01 7.12
C GLY A 39 0.02 1.33 7.16
N TRP A 40 0.74 0.87 6.14
CA TRP A 40 2.09 1.32 5.83
C TRP A 40 2.05 2.24 4.64
N LEU A 41 2.65 3.42 4.80
CA LEU A 41 3.08 4.21 3.65
C LEU A 41 4.34 3.55 3.11
N VAL A 42 4.29 3.09 1.87
CA VAL A 42 5.39 2.41 1.20
C VAL A 42 5.79 3.13 -0.06
N LYS A 43 7.07 3.05 -0.41
CA LYS A 43 7.54 3.27 -1.77
C LYS A 43 7.62 1.91 -2.48
N ILE A 44 7.22 1.86 -3.75
CA ILE A 44 7.25 0.64 -4.56
C ILE A 44 8.28 0.74 -5.70
N GLU A 45 8.82 -0.41 -6.09
CA GLU A 45 9.69 -0.56 -7.26
C GLU A 45 9.42 -1.90 -7.96
N PRO A 46 9.10 -1.92 -9.26
CA PRO A 46 8.88 -0.78 -10.15
C PRO A 46 7.63 0.05 -9.81
N SER A 47 7.63 1.33 -10.17
CA SER A 47 6.48 2.24 -10.02
C SER A 47 5.28 1.77 -10.85
N LEU A 48 4.07 2.15 -10.46
CA LEU A 48 2.88 1.94 -11.28
C LEU A 48 2.72 3.07 -12.29
N ILE A 49 2.19 2.75 -13.46
CA ILE A 49 1.82 3.72 -14.48
C ILE A 49 0.53 4.41 -14.02
N GLY A 50 0.59 5.71 -13.70
CA GLY A 50 -0.57 6.44 -13.15
C GLY A 50 -1.68 6.76 -14.15
N GLN A 51 -1.46 6.52 -15.45
CA GLN A 51 -2.44 6.74 -16.51
C GLN A 51 -3.74 5.95 -16.26
N SER A 52 -3.64 4.69 -15.85
CA SER A 52 -4.78 3.84 -15.50
C SER A 52 -5.60 4.39 -14.32
N TYR A 53 -5.01 5.29 -13.53
CA TYR A 53 -5.60 5.86 -12.32
C TYR A 53 -5.94 7.35 -12.47
N GLY A 54 -5.91 7.90 -13.69
CA GLY A 54 -6.28 9.30 -13.93
C GLY A 54 -5.20 10.32 -13.52
N LEU A 55 -3.94 9.90 -13.35
CA LEU A 55 -2.80 10.80 -13.10
C LEU A 55 -2.05 11.19 -14.39
N GLY A 56 -2.60 10.87 -15.56
CA GLY A 56 -1.97 11.17 -16.84
C GLY A 56 -0.64 10.44 -16.99
N ALA A 57 0.44 11.20 -17.24
CA ALA A 57 1.79 10.64 -17.44
C ALA A 57 2.59 10.48 -16.13
N GLU A 58 2.02 10.84 -14.98
CA GLU A 58 2.71 10.68 -13.69
C GLU A 58 2.68 9.23 -13.22
N ASN A 59 3.79 8.76 -12.67
CA ASN A 59 3.86 7.44 -12.04
C ASN A 59 3.35 7.50 -10.60
N ILE A 60 2.89 6.36 -10.09
CA ILE A 60 2.60 6.18 -8.67
C ILE A 60 3.77 5.43 -8.05
N ASP A 61 4.57 6.18 -7.26
CA ASP A 61 5.72 5.64 -6.54
C ASP A 61 5.36 5.25 -5.10
N TYR A 62 4.29 5.83 -4.56
CA TYR A 62 3.90 5.69 -3.16
C TYR A 62 2.49 5.13 -3.03
N LEU A 63 2.33 4.18 -2.14
CA LEU A 63 1.06 3.53 -1.84
C LEU A 63 0.88 3.44 -0.33
N ILE A 64 -0.38 3.27 0.08
CA ILE A 64 -0.72 2.82 1.42
C ILE A 64 -1.17 1.37 1.31
N LEU A 65 -0.54 0.51 2.10
CA LEU A 65 -0.96 -0.88 2.27
C LEU A 65 -1.68 -0.99 3.60
N SER A 66 -2.92 -1.45 3.62
CA SER A 66 -3.67 -1.67 4.86
C SER A 66 -4.24 -3.08 4.88
N PRO A 67 -4.22 -3.80 6.01
CA PRO A 67 -4.69 -5.18 6.05
C PRO A 67 -6.12 -5.28 5.55
N ARG A 68 -6.47 -6.40 4.92
CA ARG A 68 -7.86 -6.64 4.51
C ARG A 68 -8.72 -7.00 5.73
N HIS A 69 -8.21 -7.91 6.56
CA HIS A 69 -8.88 -8.38 7.77
C HIS A 69 -8.84 -7.31 8.88
N LEU A 70 -9.80 -7.36 9.83
CA LEU A 70 -9.97 -6.34 10.87
C LEU A 70 -9.07 -6.58 12.10
N ASP A 71 -8.70 -7.83 12.32
CA ASP A 71 -7.89 -8.34 13.43
C ASP A 71 -6.39 -8.32 13.13
N VAL A 72 -6.00 -7.94 11.90
CA VAL A 72 -4.59 -7.85 11.50
C VAL A 72 -4.07 -6.44 11.73
N ILE A 73 -2.96 -6.35 12.46
CA ILE A 73 -2.17 -5.12 12.66
C ILE A 73 -0.96 -5.21 11.72
N ILE A 74 -0.88 -4.30 10.74
CA ILE A 74 0.14 -4.39 9.69
C ILE A 74 1.55 -4.19 10.24
N SER A 75 1.72 -3.38 11.29
CA SER A 75 3.01 -3.22 11.96
C SER A 75 3.48 -4.49 12.67
N ASP A 76 2.62 -5.51 12.84
CA ASP A 76 2.92 -6.76 13.53
C ASP A 76 2.49 -8.02 12.76
N ILE A 77 2.69 -8.04 11.43
CA ILE A 77 2.38 -9.21 10.59
C ILE A 77 3.11 -10.47 11.11
N LYS A 78 2.33 -11.50 11.47
CA LYS A 78 2.84 -12.81 11.93
C LYS A 78 2.89 -13.88 10.85
N GLU A 79 2.03 -13.76 9.83
CA GLU A 79 1.82 -14.77 8.81
C GLU A 79 1.89 -14.15 7.41
N PHE A 80 2.41 -14.91 6.45
CA PHE A 80 2.55 -14.52 5.05
C PHE A 80 1.89 -15.58 4.15
N PRO A 81 1.22 -15.18 3.05
CA PRO A 81 1.00 -13.79 2.63
C PRO A 81 0.08 -13.01 3.58
N CYS A 82 0.36 -11.71 3.73
CA CYS A 82 -0.55 -10.80 4.39
C CYS A 82 -1.42 -10.11 3.34
N PHE A 83 -2.73 -10.37 3.38
CA PHE A 83 -3.68 -9.77 2.44
C PHE A 83 -3.96 -8.32 2.78
N VAL A 84 -3.77 -7.42 1.81
CA VAL A 84 -3.88 -5.97 1.97
C VAL A 84 -4.77 -5.33 0.90
N TYR A 85 -5.41 -4.23 1.28
CA TYR A 85 -5.87 -3.22 0.34
C TYR A 85 -4.67 -2.42 -0.15
N ILE A 86 -4.61 -2.21 -1.47
CA ILE A 86 -3.65 -1.33 -2.12
C ILE A 86 -4.35 0.00 -2.37
N ILE A 87 -3.84 1.05 -1.74
CA ILE A 87 -4.51 2.34 -1.64
C ILE A 87 -3.59 3.41 -2.20
N ARG A 88 -4.08 4.18 -3.17
CA ARG A 88 -3.38 5.36 -3.66
C ARG A 88 -3.78 6.60 -2.88
N ILE A 89 -2.90 7.59 -2.90
CA ILE A 89 -3.15 8.94 -2.38
C ILE A 89 -3.57 9.80 -3.58
N LYS A 90 -4.71 10.49 -3.49
CA LYS A 90 -5.30 11.18 -4.66
C LYS A 90 -4.43 12.31 -5.22
N ASP A 91 -3.67 12.99 -4.37
CA ASP A 91 -2.75 14.05 -4.79
C ASP A 91 -1.35 13.54 -5.18
N ASN A 92 -1.15 12.22 -5.14
CA ASN A 92 0.09 11.51 -5.44
C ASN A 92 1.32 12.04 -4.67
N LYS A 93 1.12 12.68 -3.50
CA LYS A 93 2.20 13.22 -2.68
C LYS A 93 2.41 12.38 -1.43
N VAL A 94 3.66 12.33 -0.98
CA VAL A 94 4.02 11.74 0.30
C VAL A 94 3.38 12.57 1.42
N PRO A 95 2.49 12.00 2.26
CA PRO A 95 1.83 12.75 3.32
C PRO A 95 2.84 13.18 4.38
N SER A 96 2.83 14.47 4.72
CA SER A 96 3.58 14.99 5.88
C SER A 96 2.94 14.60 7.22
N VAL A 97 1.68 14.16 7.19
CA VAL A 97 0.88 13.76 8.35
C VAL A 97 0.88 12.24 8.55
N ASP A 98 0.58 11.79 9.76
CA ASP A 98 0.48 10.36 10.12
C ASP A 98 -0.96 9.83 10.12
N ILE A 99 -1.93 10.70 9.85
CA ILE A 99 -3.35 10.36 9.73
C ILE A 99 -3.86 10.99 8.43
N LEU A 100 -4.45 10.18 7.56
CA LEU A 100 -5.12 10.61 6.34
C LEU A 100 -6.62 10.36 6.45
N ASP A 101 -7.40 11.27 5.88
CA ASP A 101 -8.82 11.06 5.68
C ASP A 101 -9.03 10.04 4.55
N VAL A 102 -10.00 9.13 4.72
CA VAL A 102 -10.36 8.16 3.68
C VAL A 102 -10.75 8.84 2.37
N ASN A 103 -11.31 10.05 2.42
CA ASN A 103 -11.69 10.83 1.24
C ASN A 103 -10.50 11.31 0.41
N ASP A 104 -9.30 11.39 0.99
CA ASP A 104 -8.05 11.75 0.30
C ASP A 104 -7.35 10.54 -0.33
N THR A 105 -7.94 9.36 -0.16
CA THR A 105 -7.39 8.08 -0.62
C THR A 105 -8.35 7.34 -1.53
N GLU A 106 -7.84 6.37 -2.27
CA GLU A 106 -8.65 5.48 -3.10
C GLU A 106 -8.06 4.07 -3.10
N VAL A 107 -8.90 3.07 -2.83
CA VAL A 107 -8.53 1.66 -2.98
C VAL A 107 -8.52 1.32 -4.46
N ILE A 108 -7.36 0.94 -4.98
CA ILE A 108 -7.16 0.65 -6.41
C ILE A 108 -7.09 -0.84 -6.72
N ALA A 109 -6.69 -1.65 -5.75
CA ALA A 109 -6.59 -3.10 -5.88
C ALA A 109 -6.53 -3.77 -4.50
N TRP A 110 -6.57 -5.10 -4.50
CA TRP A 110 -6.18 -5.93 -3.36
C TRP A 110 -4.90 -6.68 -3.75
N GLY A 111 -4.11 -7.08 -2.76
CA GLY A 111 -2.92 -7.90 -3.02
C GLY A 111 -2.38 -8.53 -1.76
N GLU A 112 -1.19 -9.11 -1.92
CA GLU A 112 -0.49 -9.90 -0.92
C GLU A 112 0.90 -9.34 -0.68
N ILE A 113 1.23 -9.13 0.60
CA ILE A 113 2.60 -8.89 1.04
C ILE A 113 3.26 -10.25 1.32
N TYR A 114 4.44 -10.48 0.76
CA TYR A 114 5.30 -11.63 0.99
C TYR A 114 6.63 -11.21 1.63
N LEU A 115 7.36 -12.17 2.20
CA LEU A 115 8.77 -11.99 2.56
C LEU A 115 9.63 -12.23 1.31
N LYS A 116 10.62 -11.37 1.06
CA LYS A 116 11.52 -11.47 -0.11
C LYS A 116 12.42 -12.73 -0.07
N ASP A 117 12.83 -13.18 1.12
CA ASP A 117 13.85 -14.21 1.32
C ASP A 117 13.33 -15.49 2.02
N ARG A 118 12.17 -16.01 1.62
CA ARG A 118 11.71 -17.35 2.05
C ARG A 118 11.25 -18.20 0.88
#